data_AF-A0A3N1PV48-F1
#
_entry.id   AF-A0A3N1PV48-F1
#
_cell.length_a   1.000
_cell.length_b   1.000
_cell.length_c   1.000
_cell.angle_alpha   90.00
_cell.angle_beta   90.00
_cell.angle_gamma   90.00
#
_symmetry.space_group_name_H-M   'P 1'
#
loop_
_entity.id
_entity.type
_entity.pdbx_description
1 polymer ?
#
loop_
_entity_poly.entity_id
_entity_poly.type
_entity_poly.pdbx_seq_one_letter_code
_entity_poly.pdbx_strand_id
1 'polypeptide(L)' 'MAGTPKTRAMLTVPELCDELGITRSTFYDWRQKQRAPRCIKLPNGGLRVRRLDLEIWLNEHEDAA' A
#
# COMPACT_ATOMS: atom_id res chain seq x y z
N MET A 1 8.21 18.71 12.49
CA MET A 1 7.15 17.78 12.94
C MET A 1 7.69 16.37 12.82
N ALA A 2 8.31 15.82 13.87
CA ALA A 2 8.85 14.47 13.86
C ALA A 2 7.69 13.47 13.96
N GLY A 3 7.41 12.78 12.85
CA GLY A 3 6.41 11.72 12.81
C GLY A 3 6.86 10.55 13.67
N THR A 4 6.19 10.34 14.81
CA THR A 4 6.26 9.08 15.56
C THR A 4 6.04 7.92 14.57
N PRO A 5 6.90 6.88 14.52
CA PRO A 5 6.60 5.67 13.78
C PRO A 5 5.52 4.94 14.56
N LYS A 6 4.27 5.39 14.41
CA LYS A 6 3.12 4.62 14.83
C LYS A 6 3.17 3.38 13.97
N THR A 7 3.31 2.24 14.61
CA THR A 7 2.95 0.89 14.16
C THR A 7 1.52 0.89 13.58
N ARG A 8 1.30 1.60 12.48
CA ARG A 8 0.08 1.55 11.69
C ARG A 8 0.19 0.23 10.95
N ALA A 9 -0.32 -0.82 11.60
CA ALA A 9 -0.51 -2.14 10.98
C ALA A 9 -1.31 -2.04 9.67
N MET A 10 -2.00 -0.91 9.43
CA MET A 10 -2.76 -0.62 8.22
C MET A 10 -2.43 0.78 7.70
N LEU A 11 -1.97 0.84 6.44
CA LEU A 11 -1.74 2.04 5.64
C LEU A 11 -2.99 2.40 4.86
N THR A 12 -3.25 3.68 4.69
CA THR A 12 -4.23 4.17 3.71
C THR A 12 -3.59 4.32 2.33
N VAL A 13 -4.41 4.40 1.27
CA VAL A 13 -3.92 4.65 -0.10
C VAL A 13 -2.93 5.84 -0.19
N PRO A 14 -3.21 7.03 0.39
CA PRO A 14 -2.25 8.12 0.35
C PRO A 14 -0.95 7.83 1.10
N GLU A 15 -0.99 7.12 2.23
CA GLU A 15 0.24 6.75 2.95
C GLU A 15 1.09 5.74 2.16
N LEU A 16 0.43 4.78 1.52
CA LEU A 16 1.12 3.82 0.65
C LEU A 16 1.73 4.50 -0.58
N CYS A 17 1.02 5.47 -1.15
CA CYS A 17 1.55 6.27 -2.25
C CYS A 17 2.77 7.09 -1.83
N ASP A 18 2.74 7.66 -0.62
CA ASP A 18 3.85 8.42 -0.03
C ASP A 18 5.06 7.51 0.24
N GLU A 19 4.86 6.35 0.87
CA GLU A 19 5.95 5.37 1.14
C GLU A 19 6.60 4.86 -0.15
N LEU A 20 5.82 4.56 -1.18
CA LEU A 20 6.33 4.04 -2.46
C LEU A 20 6.80 5.15 -3.42
N GLY A 21 6.56 6.43 -3.09
CA GLY A 21 6.85 7.56 -3.99
C GLY A 21 6.04 7.55 -5.30
N ILE A 22 4.86 6.93 -5.30
CA ILE A 22 4.00 6.81 -6.48
C ILE A 22 2.76 7.69 -6.38
N THR A 23 2.10 7.94 -7.50
CA THR A 23 0.82 8.64 -7.50
C THR A 23 -0.34 7.69 -7.22
N ARG A 24 -1.46 8.23 -6.70
CA ARG A 24 -2.70 7.47 -6.53
C ARG A 24 -3.17 6.83 -7.83
N SER A 25 -2.99 7.53 -8.96
CA SER A 25 -3.35 7.03 -10.29
C SER A 25 -2.54 5.78 -10.66
N THR A 26 -1.23 5.78 -10.38
CA THR A 26 -0.36 4.60 -10.55
C THR A 26 -0.86 3.43 -9.70
N PHE A 27 -1.21 3.69 -8.44
CA PHE A 27 -1.76 2.66 -7.56
C PHE A 27 -3.09 2.09 -8.07
N TYR A 28 -4.00 2.93 -8.56
CA TYR A 28 -5.26 2.45 -9.14
C TYR A 28 -5.05 1.65 -10.43
N ASP A 29 -4.09 2.05 -11.28
CA ASP A 29 -3.68 1.28 -12.46
C ASP A 29 -3.14 -0.10 -12.06
N TRP A 30 -2.28 -0.18 -11.04
CA TRP A 30 -1.81 -1.46 -10.50
C TRP A 30 -2.96 -2.31 -9.98
N ARG A 31 -3.93 -1.70 -9.31
CA ARG A 31 -5.13 -2.40 -8.82
C ARG A 31 -5.99 -2.95 -9.96
N GLN A 32 -6.13 -2.20 -11.05
CA GLN A 32 -6.82 -2.68 -12.26
C GLN A 32 -6.07 -3.85 -12.91
N LYS A 33 -4.74 -3.78 -12.92
CA LYS A 33 -3.85 -4.84 -13.43
C LYS A 33 -3.65 -6.00 -12.45
N GLN A 34 -4.32 -5.99 -11.29
CA GLN A 34 -4.15 -6.97 -10.22
C GLN A 34 -2.70 -7.11 -9.72
N ARG A 35 -1.90 -6.05 -9.86
CA ARG A 35 -0.51 -5.93 -9.39
C ARG A 35 -0.37 -5.06 -8.14
N ALA A 36 -1.47 -4.72 -7.48
CA ALA A 36 -1.46 -3.95 -6.24
C ALA A 36 -1.49 -4.90 -5.03
N PRO A 37 -0.92 -4.50 -3.88
CA PRO A 37 -1.01 -5.26 -2.64
C PRO A 37 -2.47 -5.41 -2.17
N ARG A 38 -2.71 -6.38 -1.29
CA ARG A 38 -4.07 -6.66 -0.80
C ARG A 38 -4.68 -5.44 -0.13
N CYS A 39 -5.77 -4.96 -0.73
CA CYS A 39 -6.57 -3.86 -0.22
C CYS A 39 -7.81 -4.36 0.50
N ILE A 40 -7.97 -3.94 1.75
CA ILE A 40 -9.14 -4.15 2.58
C ILE A 40 -10.10 -2.98 2.33
N LYS A 41 -11.25 -3.27 1.72
CA LYS A 41 -12.33 -2.29 1.56
C LYS A 41 -13.13 -2.23 2.86
N LEU A 42 -13.15 -1.07 3.49
CA LEU A 42 -13.98 -0.80 4.67
C LEU A 42 -15.44 -0.56 4.25
N PRO A 43 -16.42 -0.80 5.14
CA PRO A 43 -17.83 -0.51 4.86
C PRO A 43 -18.07 0.99 4.59
N ASN A 44 -17.16 1.84 5.06
CA ASN A 44 -17.16 3.29 4.88
C ASN A 44 -16.66 3.73 3.49
N GLY A 45 -16.30 2.79 2.60
CA GLY A 45 -15.74 3.07 1.28
C GLY A 45 -14.23 3.35 1.26
N GLY A 46 -13.59 3.47 2.42
CA GLY A 46 -12.14 3.63 2.53
C GLY A 46 -11.37 2.34 2.19
N LEU A 47 -10.19 2.49 1.58
CA LEU A 47 -9.27 1.39 1.33
C LEU A 47 -8.12 1.43 2.34
N ARG A 48 -7.82 0.26 2.93
CA ARG A 48 -6.66 0.06 3.79
C ARG A 48 -5.81 -1.11 3.31
N VAL A 49 -4.50 -0.97 3.37
CA VAL A 49 -3.53 -2.02 3.04
C VAL A 49 -2.79 -2.35 4.33
N ARG A 50 -2.62 -3.63 4.68
CA ARG A 50 -1.80 -3.94 5.85
C ARG A 50 -0.33 -3.74 5.51
N ARG A 51 0.47 -3.32 6.48
CA ARG A 51 1.91 -3.16 6.26
C ARG A 51 2.56 -4.48 5.85
N LEU A 52 2.20 -5.55 6.55
CA LEU A 52 2.63 -6.91 6.23
C LEU A 52 2.25 -7.34 4.80
N ASP A 53 1.03 -7.03 4.34
CA ASP A 53 0.61 -7.35 2.97
C ASP A 53 1.43 -6.55 1.93
N LEU A 54 1.79 -5.30 2.25
CA LEU A 54 2.69 -4.50 1.41
C LEU A 54 4.10 -5.08 1.40
N GLU A 55 4.65 -5.46 2.55
CA GLU A 55 5.98 -6.07 2.68
C GLU A 55 6.08 -7.40 1.94
N ILE A 56 5.07 -8.27 2.06
CA ILE A 56 4.99 -9.53 1.31
C ILE A 56 4.96 -9.22 -0.19
N TRP A 57 4.10 -8.28 -0.62
CA TRP A 57 4.01 -7.89 -2.02
C TRP A 57 5.33 -7.33 -2.56
N LEU A 58 6.03 -6.51 -1.78
CA LEU A 58 7.37 -6.01 -2.13
C LEU A 58 8.37 -7.15 -2.26
N ASN A 59 8.35 -8.12 -1.35
CA ASN A 59 9.22 -9.30 -1.42
C ASN A 59 8.91 -10.20 -2.61
N GLU A 60 7.64 -10.32 -3.02
CA GLU A 60 7.24 -11.08 -4.22
C GLU A 60 7.62 -10.36 -5.52
N HIS A 61 7.71 -9.03 -5.50
CA HIS A 61 8.10 -8.18 -6.63
C HIS A 61 9.56 -7.71 -6.59
N GLU A 62 10.30 -8.07 -5.55
CA GLU A 62 11.74 -7.88 -5.46
C GLU A 62 12.37 -8.82 -6.50
N ASP A 63 12.89 -8.23 -7.58
CA ASP A 63 13.62 -8.96 -8.60
C ASP A 63 14.84 -9.61 -7.94
N ALA A 64 14.83 -10.94 -7.87
CA ALA A 64 15.95 -11.71 -7.38
C ALA A 64 17.12 -11.54 -8.37
N ALA A 65 18.00 -10.59 -8.06
CA ALA A 65 19.27 -10.40 -8.75
C ALA A 65 20.21 -11.61 -8.57
#